data_AF-A0A928BRS9-F1
#
_entry.id   AF-A0A928BRS9-F1
#
_cell.length_a   1.000
_cell.length_b   1.000
_cell.length_c   1.000
_cell.angle_alpha   90.00
_cell.angle_beta   90.00
_cell.angle_gamma   90.00
#
_symmetry.space_group_name_H-M   'P 1'
#
loop_
_entity.id
_entity.type
_entity.pdbx_description
1 polymer ?
#
loop_
_entity_poly.entity_id
_entity_poly.type
_entity_poly.pdbx_seq_one_letter_code
_entity_poly.pdbx_strand_id
1 'polypeptide(L)'
;MRNKAKIFILAVAGLLLAACNQGVIYNHYEHVDNDGWERNDTMHFYVPAVKEAGSYRQQLMLRTDNSMPFLSLSVVVEQDIFPSGMKLRKRIECPLIEKNGRVMGKGISCYQYSFNLDDVELYEGDSLHVYVMHHMKRETMPGITDVGMELIKK
;
A
#
# COMPACT_ATOMS: atom_id res chain seq x y z
N MET A 1 -1.14 -46.93 18.23
CA MET A 1 -1.51 -45.53 18.60
C MET A 1 -0.41 -44.51 18.29
N ARG A 2 0.87 -44.79 18.56
CA ARG A 2 2.00 -43.84 18.36
C ARG A 2 2.23 -43.34 16.91
N ASN A 3 1.95 -44.16 15.89
CA ASN A 3 2.15 -43.75 14.48
C ASN A 3 1.00 -42.90 13.93
N LYS A 4 -0.23 -43.07 14.45
CA LYS A 4 -1.39 -42.24 14.06
C LYS A 4 -1.23 -40.80 14.55
N ALA A 5 -0.68 -40.63 15.76
CA ALA A 5 -0.33 -39.31 16.29
C ALA A 5 0.76 -38.61 15.46
N LYS A 6 1.79 -39.33 15.00
CA LYS A 6 2.84 -38.77 14.13
C LYS A 6 2.30 -38.32 12.77
N ILE A 7 1.44 -39.12 12.14
CA ILE A 7 0.79 -38.77 10.86
C ILE A 7 -0.11 -37.53 11.04
N PHE A 8 -0.86 -37.47 12.15
CA PHE A 8 -1.70 -36.32 12.46
C PHE A 8 -0.88 -35.04 12.68
N ILE A 9 0.24 -35.11 13.40
CA ILE A 9 1.16 -33.98 13.59
C ILE A 9 1.77 -33.54 12.25
N LEU A 10 2.16 -34.48 11.38
CA LEU A 10 2.70 -34.16 10.05
C LEU A 10 1.65 -33.48 9.15
N ALA A 11 0.39 -33.93 9.20
CA ALA A 11 -0.71 -33.34 8.45
C ALA A 11 -1.04 -31.93 8.95
N VAL A 12 -1.09 -31.73 10.27
CA VAL A 12 -1.29 -30.40 10.88
C VAL A 12 -0.13 -29.45 10.55
N ALA A 13 1.11 -29.94 10.56
CA ALA A 13 2.28 -29.16 10.16
C ALA A 13 2.23 -28.76 8.67
N GLY A 14 1.74 -29.63 7.79
CA GLY A 14 1.56 -29.31 6.36
C GLY A 14 0.48 -28.25 6.11
N LEU A 15 -0.61 -28.26 6.89
CA LEU A 15 -1.69 -27.26 6.82
C LEU A 15 -1.23 -25.86 7.25
N LEU A 16 -0.27 -25.76 8.18
CA LEU A 16 0.28 -24.48 8.63
C LEU A 16 1.11 -23.77 7.55
N LEU A 17 1.59 -24.48 6.53
CA LEU A 17 2.40 -23.90 5.44
C LEU A 17 1.56 -23.32 4.30
N ALA A 18 0.25 -23.60 4.25
CA ALA A 18 -0.64 -23.12 3.18
C ALA A 18 -1.14 -21.68 3.38
N ALA A 19 -0.79 -21.01 4.48
CA ALA A 19 -1.28 -19.68 4.82
C ALA A 19 -0.48 -18.51 4.18
N CYS A 20 0.44 -18.80 3.26
CA CYS A 20 1.21 -17.75 2.59
C CYS A 20 0.28 -16.92 1.69
N ASN A 21 0.22 -15.62 1.93
CA ASN A 21 -0.68 -14.68 1.24
C ASN A 21 -0.39 -14.70 -0.27
N GLN A 22 -1.20 -15.42 -1.04
CA GLN A 22 -0.94 -15.67 -2.45
C GLN A 22 -1.08 -14.37 -3.25
N GLY A 23 0.00 -13.94 -3.90
CA GLY A 23 -0.03 -12.87 -4.90
C GLY A 23 0.53 -11.51 -4.48
N VAL A 24 0.72 -11.21 -3.19
CA VAL A 24 1.39 -9.96 -2.78
C VAL A 24 2.87 -10.05 -3.14
N ILE A 25 3.33 -9.17 -4.04
CA ILE A 25 4.73 -9.13 -4.49
C ILE A 25 5.50 -7.94 -3.92
N TYR A 26 4.80 -6.90 -3.46
CA TYR A 26 5.38 -5.74 -2.81
C TYR A 26 4.38 -5.20 -1.79
N ASN A 27 4.85 -4.91 -0.58
CA ASN A 27 4.07 -4.24 0.46
C ASN A 27 5.05 -3.53 1.39
N HIS A 28 5.05 -2.20 1.32
CA HIS A 28 6.00 -1.37 2.08
C HIS A 28 5.34 -0.09 2.54
N TYR A 29 5.78 0.41 3.70
CA TYR A 29 5.40 1.71 4.25
C TYR A 29 6.65 2.56 4.46
N GLU A 30 6.54 3.82 4.09
CA GLU A 30 7.46 4.88 4.47
C GLU A 30 6.83 5.70 5.61
N HIS A 31 7.65 6.00 6.61
CA HIS A 31 7.22 6.78 7.78
C HIS A 31 7.20 8.26 7.43
N VAL A 32 6.19 8.97 7.92
CA VAL A 32 6.10 10.42 7.85
C VAL A 32 6.73 11.02 9.10
N ASP A 33 7.54 12.06 8.95
CA ASP A 33 8.16 12.75 10.07
C ASP A 33 7.11 13.30 11.06
N ASN A 34 7.52 13.43 12.33
CA ASN A 34 6.62 13.81 13.43
C ASN A 34 5.96 15.19 13.25
N ASP A 35 6.57 16.09 12.46
CA ASP A 35 6.04 17.41 12.16
C ASP A 35 4.89 17.37 11.11
N GLY A 36 4.65 16.19 10.53
CA GLY A 36 3.64 15.91 9.51
C GLY A 36 4.24 15.85 8.11
N TRP A 37 3.40 15.51 7.12
CA TRP A 37 3.84 15.33 5.74
C TRP A 37 3.92 16.67 5.01
N GLU A 38 5.11 17.15 4.64
CA GLU A 38 5.26 18.42 3.94
C GLU A 38 4.89 18.32 2.46
N ARG A 39 4.48 19.45 1.86
CA ARG A 39 4.07 19.53 0.45
C ARG A 39 5.17 19.10 -0.51
N ASN A 40 6.41 19.40 -0.15
CA ASN A 40 7.58 19.13 -0.99
C ASN A 40 8.18 17.76 -0.70
N ASP A 41 7.67 17.04 0.31
CA ASP A 41 8.12 15.70 0.63
C ASP A 41 7.51 14.70 -0.35
N THR A 42 8.37 13.83 -0.86
CA THR A 42 7.99 12.75 -1.75
C THR A 42 8.30 11.42 -1.09
N MET A 43 7.27 10.57 -0.96
CA MET A 43 7.45 9.20 -0.49
C MET A 43 7.85 8.34 -1.68
N HIS A 44 8.95 7.60 -1.53
CA HIS A 44 9.56 6.83 -2.60
C HIS A 44 9.37 5.33 -2.37
N PHE A 45 8.87 4.62 -3.38
CA PHE A 45 8.72 3.17 -3.35
C PHE A 45 9.40 2.55 -4.57
N TYR A 46 10.34 1.65 -4.32
CA TYR A 46 11.10 0.96 -5.36
C TYR A 46 10.69 -0.50 -5.41
N VAL A 47 9.81 -0.84 -6.35
CA VAL A 47 9.39 -2.22 -6.59
C VAL A 47 10.47 -2.90 -7.43
N PRO A 48 11.06 -4.02 -6.96
CA PRO A 48 12.07 -4.75 -7.71
C PRO A 48 11.49 -5.37 -8.98
N ALA A 49 12.37 -5.79 -9.88
CA ALA A 49 11.97 -6.45 -11.12
C ALA A 49 11.01 -7.63 -10.88
N VAL A 50 9.86 -7.61 -11.54
CA VAL A 50 8.86 -8.67 -11.40
C VAL A 50 9.32 -9.94 -12.13
N LYS A 51 8.99 -11.11 -11.56
CA LYS A 51 9.44 -12.41 -12.08
C LYS A 51 8.55 -13.01 -13.15
N GLU A 52 7.35 -12.45 -13.34
CA GLU A 52 6.35 -12.99 -14.24
C GLU A 52 5.63 -11.82 -14.91
N ALA A 53 5.22 -11.98 -16.17
CA ALA A 53 4.39 -10.99 -16.81
C ALA A 53 2.93 -11.11 -16.33
N GLY A 54 2.20 -9.99 -16.28
CA GLY A 54 0.76 -9.99 -16.02
C GLY A 54 0.21 -8.65 -15.52
N SER A 55 -1.05 -8.72 -15.12
CA SER A 55 -1.80 -7.58 -14.56
C SER A 55 -1.62 -7.52 -13.05
N TYR A 56 -1.18 -6.39 -12.54
CA TYR A 56 -0.92 -6.16 -11.13
C TYR A 56 -1.88 -5.12 -10.57
N ARG A 57 -2.54 -5.49 -9.47
CA ARG A 57 -3.35 -4.56 -8.68
C ARG A 57 -2.45 -3.72 -7.79
N GLN A 58 -2.73 -2.42 -7.82
CA GLN A 58 -1.99 -1.39 -7.11
C GLN A 58 -2.85 -0.79 -6.01
N GLN A 59 -2.31 -0.65 -4.80
CA GLN A 59 -2.98 0.02 -3.69
C GLN A 59 -2.08 1.05 -3.03
N LEU A 60 -2.58 2.28 -2.93
CA LEU A 60 -2.03 3.28 -2.02
C LEU A 60 -2.58 2.98 -0.62
N MET A 61 -1.68 2.79 0.34
CA MET A 61 -2.02 2.61 1.74
C MET A 61 -1.70 3.87 2.53
N LEU A 62 -2.52 4.19 3.51
CA LEU A 62 -2.28 5.30 4.43
C LEU A 62 -2.49 4.82 5.86
N ARG A 63 -1.70 5.38 6.78
CA ARG A 63 -1.98 5.33 8.20
C ARG A 63 -2.14 6.74 8.75
N THR A 64 -3.18 6.92 9.55
CA THR A 64 -3.44 8.19 10.22
C THR A 64 -3.65 7.99 11.71
N ASP A 65 -3.38 9.02 12.49
CA ASP A 65 -3.74 9.05 13.91
C ASP A 65 -4.95 9.97 14.17
N ASN A 66 -5.25 10.17 15.45
CA ASN A 66 -6.36 11.01 15.91
C ASN A 66 -6.15 12.53 15.67
N SER A 67 -4.95 12.95 15.26
CA SER A 67 -4.66 14.36 14.96
C SER A 67 -5.03 14.76 13.52
N MET A 68 -5.38 13.80 12.67
CA MET A 68 -5.80 14.04 11.28
C MET A 68 -7.08 14.89 11.23
N PRO A 69 -7.02 16.16 10.77
CA PRO A 69 -8.13 17.10 10.94
C PRO A 69 -9.07 17.16 9.72
N PHE A 70 -8.85 16.33 8.70
CA PHE A 70 -9.57 16.38 7.43
C PHE A 70 -10.34 15.09 7.15
N LEU A 71 -11.47 15.23 6.46
CA LEU A 71 -12.32 14.11 6.05
C LEU A 71 -11.73 13.31 4.87
N SER A 72 -10.85 13.93 4.09
CA SER A 72 -10.19 13.31 2.95
C SER A 72 -8.80 13.89 2.73
N LEU A 73 -7.95 13.10 2.06
CA LEU A 73 -6.62 13.48 1.61
C LEU A 73 -6.56 13.39 0.08
N SER A 74 -6.10 14.44 -0.57
CA SER A 74 -5.81 14.40 -2.00
C SER A 74 -4.35 14.02 -2.20
N VAL A 75 -4.08 13.03 -3.04
CA VAL A 75 -2.75 12.48 -3.26
C VAL A 75 -2.46 12.41 -4.75
N VAL A 76 -1.23 12.74 -5.13
CA VAL A 76 -0.71 12.49 -6.47
C VAL A 76 0.27 11.33 -6.40
N VAL A 77 0.04 10.34 -7.26
CA VAL A 77 0.90 9.19 -7.46
C VAL A 77 1.51 9.29 -8.85
N GLU A 78 2.83 9.35 -8.90
CA GLU A 78 3.63 9.29 -10.12
C GLU A 78 4.39 7.98 -10.18
N GLN A 79 4.57 7.42 -11.36
CA GLN A 79 5.17 6.11 -11.55
C GLN A 79 6.07 6.10 -12.78
N ASP A 80 7.25 5.52 -12.65
CA ASP A 80 8.16 5.21 -13.75
C ASP A 80 8.31 3.69 -13.86
N ILE A 81 8.05 3.13 -15.04
CA ILE A 81 8.24 1.71 -15.33
C ILE A 81 9.51 1.54 -16.14
N PHE A 82 10.41 0.67 -15.68
CA PHE A 82 11.68 0.38 -16.34
C PHE A 82 11.69 -1.05 -16.89
N PRO A 83 12.29 -1.29 -18.07
CA PRO A 83 13.12 -0.34 -18.83
C PRO A 83 12.34 0.50 -19.86
N SER A 84 11.04 0.27 -20.04
CA SER A 84 10.23 0.96 -21.07
C SER A 84 10.25 2.49 -20.96
N GLY A 85 10.47 3.02 -19.75
CA GLY A 85 10.42 4.45 -19.45
C GLY A 85 9.00 5.00 -19.41
N MET A 86 7.98 4.12 -19.42
CA MET A 86 6.58 4.54 -19.36
C MET A 86 6.32 5.27 -18.05
N LYS A 87 5.71 6.45 -18.14
CA LYS A 87 5.36 7.29 -17.00
C LYS A 87 3.86 7.34 -16.81
N LEU A 88 3.40 7.11 -15.58
CA LEU A 88 2.01 7.23 -15.19
C LEU A 88 1.90 8.32 -14.12
N ARG A 89 0.83 9.11 -14.17
CA ARG A 89 0.52 10.10 -13.15
C ARG A 89 -0.97 10.13 -12.90
N LYS A 90 -1.36 9.97 -11.63
CA LYS A 90 -2.76 10.02 -11.23
C LYS A 90 -2.91 10.82 -9.95
N ARG A 91 -3.94 11.67 -9.92
CA ARG A 91 -4.43 12.25 -8.68
C ARG A 91 -5.60 11.41 -8.18
N ILE A 92 -5.57 11.03 -6.91
CA ILE A 92 -6.65 10.30 -6.25
C ILE A 92 -7.12 11.06 -5.02
N GLU A 93 -8.39 10.88 -4.69
CA GLU A 93 -8.97 11.37 -3.44
C GLU A 93 -9.14 10.18 -2.50
N CYS A 94 -8.62 10.33 -1.29
CA CYS A 94 -8.61 9.34 -0.23
C CYS A 94 -9.61 9.77 0.86
N PRO A 95 -10.90 9.40 0.77
CA PRO A 95 -11.83 9.66 1.86
C PRO A 95 -11.42 8.86 3.10
N LEU A 96 -11.26 9.56 4.22
CA LEU A 96 -10.88 8.99 5.52
C LEU A 96 -12.10 8.83 6.44
N ILE A 97 -13.09 9.70 6.27
CA ILE A 97 -14.31 9.74 7.07
C ILE A 97 -15.53 9.77 6.14
N GLU A 98 -16.54 8.97 6.44
CA GLU A 98 -17.81 8.95 5.73
C GLU A 98 -18.66 10.20 6.01
N LYS A 99 -19.65 10.47 5.16
CA LYS A 99 -20.59 11.60 5.33
C LYS A 99 -21.35 11.59 6.66
N ASN A 100 -21.51 10.42 7.29
CA ASN A 100 -22.16 10.24 8.60
C ASN A 100 -21.18 10.43 9.79
N GLY A 101 -19.92 10.78 9.54
CA GLY A 101 -18.89 10.96 10.56
C GLY A 101 -18.12 9.69 10.96
N ARG A 102 -18.41 8.53 10.34
CA ARG A 102 -17.73 7.27 10.65
C ARG A 102 -16.34 7.23 10.00
N VAL A 103 -15.30 6.96 10.79
CA VAL A 103 -13.94 6.72 10.29
C VAL A 103 -13.94 5.45 9.44
N MET A 104 -13.40 5.54 8.21
CA MET A 104 -13.34 4.44 7.25
C MET A 104 -12.19 3.48 7.53
N GLY A 105 -11.13 3.98 8.15
CA GLY A 105 -9.93 3.20 8.44
C GLY A 105 -10.15 2.20 9.56
N LYS A 106 -9.34 1.15 9.55
CA LYS A 106 -9.37 0.09 10.58
C LYS A 106 -8.35 0.42 11.66
N GLY A 107 -8.79 0.42 12.92
CA GLY A 107 -7.93 0.67 14.07
C GLY A 107 -8.65 1.39 15.20
N ILE A 108 -7.92 1.75 16.25
CA ILE A 108 -8.44 2.45 17.44
C ILE A 108 -7.82 3.84 17.57
N SER A 109 -6.48 3.91 17.60
CA SER A 109 -5.70 5.16 17.69
C SER A 109 -4.85 5.44 16.46
N CYS A 110 -4.59 4.41 15.65
CA CYS A 110 -3.96 4.47 14.35
C CYS A 110 -4.89 3.76 13.38
N TYR A 111 -5.35 4.46 12.35
CA TYR A 111 -6.29 3.98 11.37
C TYR A 111 -5.58 3.66 10.07
N GLN A 112 -5.76 2.44 9.57
CA GLN A 112 -5.20 2.00 8.30
C GLN A 112 -6.25 2.03 7.18
N TYR A 113 -5.84 2.55 6.02
CA TYR A 113 -6.64 2.69 4.82
C TYR A 113 -5.93 2.05 3.63
N SER A 114 -6.71 1.61 2.65
CA SER A 114 -6.21 1.15 1.35
C SER A 114 -7.10 1.69 0.24
N PHE A 115 -6.48 2.29 -0.77
CA PHE A 115 -7.15 2.91 -1.91
C PHE A 115 -6.61 2.28 -3.20
N ASN A 116 -7.51 1.72 -4.01
CA ASN A 116 -7.12 1.12 -5.28
C ASN A 116 -6.65 2.22 -6.26
N LEU A 117 -5.50 1.98 -6.88
CA LEU A 117 -5.06 2.70 -8.07
C LEU A 117 -5.50 1.92 -9.32
N ASP A 118 -5.19 2.45 -10.50
CA ASP A 118 -5.39 1.68 -11.73
C ASP A 118 -4.44 0.48 -11.73
N ASP A 119 -4.91 -0.65 -12.24
CA ASP A 119 -4.06 -1.83 -12.39
C ASP A 119 -2.97 -1.53 -13.45
N VAL A 120 -1.79 -2.13 -13.28
CA VAL A 120 -0.65 -1.94 -14.17
C VAL A 120 -0.26 -3.27 -14.82
N GLU A 121 -0.05 -3.27 -16.13
CA GLU A 121 0.51 -4.41 -16.84
C GLU A 121 2.03 -4.32 -16.80
N LEU A 122 2.69 -5.37 -16.30
CA LEU A 122 4.15 -5.47 -16.22
C LEU A 122 4.61 -6.75 -16.93
N TYR A 123 5.77 -6.68 -17.57
CA TYR A 123 6.44 -7.84 -18.15
C TYR A 123 7.52 -8.38 -17.21
N GLU A 124 7.93 -9.63 -17.43
CA GLU A 124 9.06 -10.21 -16.69
C GLU A 124 10.31 -9.32 -16.85
N GLY A 125 10.93 -8.96 -15.73
CA GLY A 125 12.07 -8.05 -15.68
C GLY A 125 11.70 -6.58 -15.48
N ASP A 126 10.43 -6.19 -15.62
CA ASP A 126 10.01 -4.80 -15.38
C ASP A 126 10.09 -4.44 -13.90
N SER A 127 10.58 -3.25 -13.61
CA SER A 127 10.59 -2.65 -12.26
C SER A 127 9.78 -1.36 -12.24
N LEU A 128 9.29 -0.99 -11.05
CA LEU A 128 8.38 0.14 -10.88
C LEU A 128 8.89 1.05 -9.77
N HIS A 129 9.11 2.32 -10.10
CA HIS A 129 9.41 3.36 -9.13
C HIS A 129 8.17 4.22 -8.94
N VAL A 130 7.69 4.33 -7.70
CA VAL A 130 6.48 5.09 -7.36
C VAL A 130 6.85 6.25 -6.45
N TYR A 131 6.30 7.41 -6.77
CA TYR A 131 6.48 8.66 -6.05
C TYR A 131 5.11 9.14 -5.59
N VAL A 132 4.95 9.36 -4.29
CA VAL A 132 3.69 9.76 -3.70
C VAL A 132 3.86 11.10 -3.00
N MET A 133 3.00 12.06 -3.31
CA MET A 133 2.99 13.41 -2.71
C MET A 133 1.55 13.77 -2.35
N HIS A 134 1.34 14.51 -1.26
CA HIS A 134 0.02 15.08 -1.01
C HIS A 134 -0.24 16.30 -1.90
N HIS A 135 -1.51 16.50 -2.24
CA HIS A 135 -1.97 17.62 -3.05
C HIS A 135 -3.01 18.44 -2.29
N MET A 136 -2.68 18.79 -1.06
CA MET A 136 -3.54 19.59 -0.19
C MET A 136 -3.16 21.07 -0.28
N LYS A 137 -4.07 21.97 0.12
CA LYS A 137 -3.78 23.42 0.18
C LYS A 137 -2.87 23.81 1.34
N ARG A 138 -2.82 23.00 2.39
CA ARG A 138 -1.94 23.20 3.54
C ARG A 138 -0.51 22.76 3.16
N GLU A 139 0.49 23.44 3.71
CA GLU A 139 1.89 23.08 3.48
C GLU A 139 2.27 21.76 4.14
N THR A 140 1.94 21.60 5.43
CA THR A 140 2.21 20.37 6.18
C THR A 140 0.92 19.70 6.60
N MET A 141 0.79 18.41 6.32
CA MET A 141 -0.37 17.59 6.66
C MET A 141 -0.13 16.83 7.97
N PRO A 142 -0.73 17.26 9.09
CA PRO A 142 -0.60 16.55 10.35
C PRO A 142 -1.44 15.28 10.38
N GLY A 143 -1.04 14.33 11.21
CA GLY A 143 -1.80 13.12 11.50
C GLY A 143 -1.76 12.05 10.43
N ILE A 144 -0.97 12.22 9.36
CA ILE A 144 -0.51 11.12 8.52
C ILE A 144 0.75 10.55 9.17
N THR A 145 0.74 9.27 9.53
CA THR A 145 1.90 8.62 10.19
C THR A 145 2.73 7.82 9.20
N ASP A 146 2.09 7.22 8.20
CA ASP A 146 2.77 6.39 7.22
C ASP A 146 2.04 6.45 5.88
N VAL A 147 2.80 6.39 4.80
CA VAL A 147 2.32 6.22 3.43
C VAL A 147 2.86 4.89 2.93
N GLY A 148 2.04 4.08 2.29
CA GLY A 148 2.46 2.76 1.83
C GLY A 148 2.01 2.46 0.41
N MET A 149 2.68 1.48 -0.20
CA MET A 149 2.35 0.96 -1.51
C MET A 149 2.30 -0.56 -1.46
N GLU A 150 1.23 -1.12 -2.00
CA GLU A 150 1.07 -2.56 -2.17
C GLU A 150 0.83 -2.90 -3.65
N LEU A 151 1.48 -3.97 -4.09
CA LEU A 151 1.37 -4.53 -5.43
C LEU A 151 1.04 -6.01 -5.32
N ILE A 152 -0.07 -6.40 -5.95
CA ILE A 152 -0.62 -7.75 -5.90
C ILE A 152 -0.78 -8.27 -7.32
N LYS A 153 -0.17 -9.41 -7.63
CA LYS A 153 -0.40 -10.12 -8.88
C LYS A 153 -1.83 -10.67 -8.89
N LYS A 154 -2.58 -10.41 -9.97
CA LYS A 154 -3.93 -10.96 -10.15
C LYS A 154 -3.91 -12.42 -10.58
#